data_AF-G9BWI4-F1
#
_entry.id   AF-G9BWI4-F1
#
_cell.length_a   1.000
_cell.length_b   1.000
_cell.length_c   1.000
_cell.angle_alpha   90.00
_cell.angle_beta   90.00
_cell.angle_gamma   90.00
#
_symmetry.space_group_name_H-M   'P 1'
#
loop_
_entity.id
_entity.type
_entity.pdbx_description
1 polymer ?
#
loop_
_entity_poly.entity_id
_entity_poly.type
_entity_poly.pdbx_seq_one_letter_code
_entity_poly.pdbx_strand_id
1 'polypeptide(L)'
;MRLIFYSFLIYLAIADERYTTKYDNIDIDAVISTERLLQNYIKCLLDLVVCTEEGSELKKNMPDAIQNDCSKCSDKQKEGSDKLILYLINNKPEYWQLLEEKYDPTGENTKKFIEFKRMMTERTAMYATVSK
;
A
#
# COMPACT_ATOMS: atom_id res chain seq x y z
N MET A 1 -54.89 -15.98 -14.45
CA MET A 1 -54.66 -14.61 -13.95
C MET A 1 -53.44 -14.67 -13.06
N ARG A 2 -52.32 -14.04 -13.46
CA ARG A 2 -52.01 -12.63 -13.13
C ARG A 2 -51.87 -12.50 -11.60
N LEU A 3 -50.73 -12.20 -10.98
CA LEU A 3 -49.60 -11.39 -11.38
C LEU A 3 -48.44 -11.69 -10.41
N ILE A 4 -47.20 -11.69 -10.92
CA ILE A 4 -46.12 -10.83 -10.41
C ILE A 4 -46.00 -10.81 -8.86
N PHE A 5 -45.28 -11.77 -8.27
CA PHE A 5 -44.42 -11.44 -7.14
C PHE A 5 -43.00 -11.28 -7.68
N TYR A 6 -42.82 -10.10 -8.26
CA TYR A 6 -41.50 -9.55 -8.55
C TYR A 6 -40.68 -9.51 -7.27
N SER A 7 -39.42 -9.88 -7.44
CA SER A 7 -38.26 -9.26 -6.80
C SER A 7 -38.29 -9.12 -5.29
N PHE A 8 -37.59 -10.04 -4.63
CA PHE A 8 -36.61 -9.61 -3.64
C PHE A 8 -35.33 -10.43 -3.87
N LEU A 9 -34.66 -10.13 -4.99
CA LEU A 9 -33.21 -10.32 -5.06
C LEU A 9 -32.64 -9.37 -4.01
N ILE A 10 -32.43 -9.90 -2.80
CA ILE A 10 -31.68 -9.23 -1.75
C ILE A 10 -30.27 -9.07 -2.32
N TYR A 11 -30.01 -7.92 -2.94
CA TYR A 11 -28.65 -7.45 -3.14
C TYR A 11 -28.13 -7.16 -1.73
N LEU A 12 -27.42 -8.14 -1.16
CA LEU A 12 -26.44 -7.84 -0.14
C LEU A 12 -25.44 -6.91 -0.82
N ALA A 13 -25.61 -5.60 -0.61
CA ALA A 13 -24.53 -4.68 -0.83
C ALA A 13 -23.44 -5.09 0.16
N ILE A 14 -22.48 -5.89 -0.31
CA ILE A 14 -21.26 -6.16 0.42
C ILE A 14 -20.61 -4.79 0.54
N ALA A 15 -20.72 -4.19 1.72
CA ALA A 15 -19.97 -2.99 2.02
C ALA A 15 -18.51 -3.38 1.91
N ASP A 16 -17.83 -2.84 0.90
CA ASP A 16 -16.41 -3.06 0.68
C ASP A 16 -15.69 -2.40 1.86
N GLU A 17 -15.22 -3.21 2.82
CA GLU A 17 -14.53 -2.71 4.01
C GLU A 17 -13.20 -2.12 3.59
N ARG A 18 -13.12 -0.78 3.49
CA ARG A 18 -11.89 -0.04 3.19
C ARG A 18 -11.21 0.44 4.46
N TYR A 19 -9.89 0.64 4.39
CA TYR A 19 -9.18 1.37 5.43
C TYR A 19 -9.65 2.83 5.46
N THR A 20 -9.51 3.47 6.62
CA THR A 20 -9.86 4.90 6.74
C THR A 20 -9.02 5.74 5.79
N THR A 21 -9.65 6.74 5.17
CA THR A 21 -8.97 7.71 4.28
C THR A 21 -8.60 9.00 5.00
N LYS A 22 -8.77 9.06 6.33
CA LYS A 22 -8.46 10.23 7.18
C LYS A 22 -7.04 10.77 6.94
N TYR A 23 -6.09 9.88 6.60
CA TYR A 23 -4.67 10.19 6.48
C TYR A 23 -4.14 10.19 5.05
N ASP A 24 -5.01 10.10 4.04
CA ASP A 24 -4.59 10.00 2.63
C ASP A 24 -3.91 11.28 2.09
N ASN A 25 -3.94 12.37 2.85
CA ASN A 25 -3.29 13.63 2.50
C ASN A 25 -1.90 13.80 3.13
N ILE A 26 -1.32 12.74 3.71
CA ILE A 26 0.08 12.77 4.15
C ILE A 26 0.98 13.00 2.95
N ASP A 27 1.92 13.93 3.11
CA ASP A 27 2.94 14.23 2.12
C ASP A 27 4.07 13.20 2.17
N ILE A 28 3.99 12.20 1.29
CA ILE A 28 5.00 11.14 1.18
C ILE A 28 6.36 11.71 0.73
N ASP A 29 6.40 12.78 -0.06
CA ASP A 29 7.65 13.42 -0.46
C ASP A 29 8.36 14.06 0.72
N ALA A 30 7.62 14.74 1.60
CA ALA A 30 8.17 15.30 2.82
C ALA A 30 8.72 14.21 3.76
N VAL A 31 8.03 13.06 3.84
CA VAL A 31 8.49 11.92 4.65
C VAL A 31 9.80 11.35 4.11
N ILE A 32 9.88 11.00 2.82
CA ILE A 32 11.07 10.36 2.25
C ILE A 32 12.27 11.31 2.10
N SER A 33 12.03 12.62 1.94
CA SER A 33 13.09 13.62 1.82
C SER A 33 13.68 14.05 3.18
N THR A 34 13.02 13.72 4.29
CA THR A 34 13.46 14.11 5.64
C THR A 34 13.87 12.87 6.45
N GLU A 35 15.18 12.63 6.58
CA GLU A 35 15.73 11.48 7.31
C GLU A 35 15.10 11.28 8.69
N ARG A 36 14.93 12.37 9.46
CA ARG A 36 14.30 12.33 10.79
C ARG A 36 12.85 11.82 10.74
N LEU A 37 12.06 12.25 9.76
CA LEU A 37 10.66 11.83 9.63
C LEU A 37 10.60 10.38 9.17
N LEU A 38 11.33 10.04 8.12
CA LEU A 38 11.41 8.66 7.62
C LEU A 38 11.80 7.70 8.74
N GLN A 39 12.88 7.98 9.46
CA GLN A 39 13.36 7.13 10.54
C GLN A 39 12.32 6.96 11.66
N ASN A 40 11.55 7.99 12.00
CA ASN A 40 10.49 7.88 12.99
C ASN A 40 9.37 6.94 12.54
N TYR A 41 8.95 7.00 11.26
CA TYR A 41 7.98 6.06 10.70
C TYR A 41 8.52 4.64 10.71
N ILE A 42 9.76 4.42 10.24
CA ILE A 42 10.39 3.08 10.26
C ILE A 42 10.45 2.52 11.68
N LYS A 43 10.94 3.31 12.65
CA LYS A 43 11.00 2.88 14.05
C LYS A 43 9.62 2.57 14.63
N CYS A 44 8.61 3.36 14.29
CA CYS A 44 7.22 3.09 14.68
C CYS A 44 6.75 1.74 14.13
N LEU A 45 6.95 1.50 12.84
CA LEU A 45 6.59 0.25 12.16
C LEU A 45 7.37 -0.96 12.71
N LEU A 46 8.58 -0.74 13.26
CA LEU A 46 9.39 -1.76 13.94
C LEU A 46 9.09 -1.92 15.44
N ASP A 47 8.10 -1.22 15.99
CA ASP A 47 7.78 -1.20 17.43
C ASP A 47 8.91 -0.67 18.34
N LEU A 48 9.80 0.15 17.79
CA LEU A 48 10.93 0.73 18.54
C LEU A 48 10.59 2.05 19.22
N VAL A 49 9.51 2.71 18.79
CA VAL A 49 9.01 3.97 19.37
C VAL A 49 7.49 4.00 19.33
N VAL A 50 6.90 4.89 20.12
CA VAL A 50 5.47 5.20 20.02
C VAL A 50 5.19 5.86 18.66
N CYS A 51 4.16 5.35 18.00
CA CYS A 51 3.70 5.87 16.72
C CYS A 51 2.87 7.14 16.90
N THR A 52 2.87 8.00 15.88
CA THR A 52 1.83 9.01 15.71
C THR A 52 0.47 8.35 15.41
N GLU A 53 -0.62 9.12 15.39
CA GLU A 53 -1.95 8.57 15.13
C GLU A 53 -2.01 7.89 13.75
N GLU A 54 -1.46 8.57 12.73
CA GLU A 54 -1.35 8.08 11.37
C GLU A 54 -0.41 6.88 11.24
N GLY A 55 0.74 6.91 11.92
CA GLY A 55 1.68 5.79 11.94
C GLY A 55 1.09 4.55 12.62
N SER A 56 0.25 4.75 13.64
CA SER A 56 -0.46 3.67 14.33
C SER A 56 -1.50 3.02 13.43
N GLU A 57 -2.27 3.83 12.70
CA GLU A 57 -3.26 3.33 11.75
C GLU A 57 -2.59 2.55 10.62
N LEU A 58 -1.51 3.09 10.04
CA LEU A 58 -0.70 2.37 9.04
C LEU A 58 -0.21 1.03 9.62
N LYS A 59 0.49 1.06 10.75
CA LYS A 59 1.07 -0.14 11.39
C LYS A 59 0.02 -1.23 11.64
N LYS A 60 -1.15 -0.84 12.14
CA LYS A 60 -2.27 -1.74 12.42
C LYS A 60 -2.74 -2.47 11.16
N ASN A 61 -2.77 -1.77 10.02
CA ASN A 61 -3.30 -2.29 8.77
C ASN A 61 -2.23 -3.05 7.93
N MET A 62 -0.94 -2.90 8.23
CA MET A 62 0.17 -3.52 7.47
C MET A 62 0.03 -5.04 7.26
N PRO A 63 -0.27 -5.88 8.29
CA PRO A 63 -0.36 -7.32 8.09
C PRO A 63 -1.46 -7.72 7.10
N ASP A 64 -2.64 -7.08 7.22
CA ASP A 64 -3.77 -7.32 6.33
C ASP A 64 -3.49 -6.81 4.91
N ALA A 65 -2.90 -5.61 4.79
CA ALA A 65 -2.57 -5.01 3.50
C ALA A 65 -1.57 -5.86 2.71
N ILE A 66 -0.58 -6.45 3.38
CA ILE A 66 0.42 -7.31 2.73
C ILE A 66 -0.17 -8.67 2.39
N GLN A 67 -0.95 -9.27 3.28
CA GLN A 67 -1.57 -10.57 3.03
C GLN A 67 -2.61 -10.53 1.90
N ASN A 68 -3.30 -9.40 1.74
CA ASN A 68 -4.44 -9.25 0.82
C ASN A 68 -4.18 -8.23 -0.29
N ASP A 69 -2.92 -8.07 -0.73
CA ASP A 69 -2.51 -7.24 -1.86
C ASP A 69 -3.11 -5.82 -1.86
N CYS A 70 -3.17 -5.20 -0.68
CA CYS A 70 -3.73 -3.87 -0.45
C CYS A 70 -5.16 -3.70 -1.00
N SER A 71 -5.96 -4.78 -1.01
CA SER A 71 -7.34 -4.78 -1.57
C SER A 71 -8.24 -3.73 -0.92
N LYS A 72 -8.06 -3.47 0.38
CA LYS A 72 -8.80 -2.48 1.17
C LYS A 72 -8.23 -1.07 1.11
N CYS A 73 -7.09 -0.86 0.45
CA CYS A 73 -6.44 0.44 0.36
C CYS A 73 -7.18 1.38 -0.58
N SER A 74 -7.12 2.68 -0.29
CA SER A 74 -7.48 3.72 -1.26
C SER A 74 -6.43 3.86 -2.36
N ASP A 75 -6.77 4.53 -3.46
CA ASP A 75 -5.82 4.76 -4.54
C ASP A 75 -4.63 5.61 -4.06
N LYS A 76 -4.87 6.61 -3.20
CA LYS A 76 -3.81 7.42 -2.60
C LYS A 76 -2.89 6.60 -1.70
N GLN A 77 -3.43 5.66 -0.94
CA GLN A 77 -2.62 4.76 -0.11
C GLN A 77 -1.75 3.83 -0.96
N LYS A 78 -2.27 3.32 -2.07
CA LYS A 78 -1.49 2.50 -3.02
C LYS A 78 -0.37 3.31 -3.67
N GLU A 79 -0.69 4.50 -4.18
CA GLU A 79 0.31 5.39 -4.79
C GLU A 79 1.41 5.79 -3.79
N GLY A 80 1.02 6.17 -2.57
CA GLY A 80 1.95 6.51 -1.50
C GLY A 80 2.84 5.33 -1.08
N SER A 81 2.24 4.13 -0.97
CA SER A 81 2.96 2.91 -0.63
C SER A 81 3.95 2.52 -1.72
N ASP A 82 3.53 2.51 -2.99
CA ASP A 82 4.41 2.24 -4.14
C ASP A 82 5.64 3.15 -4.13
N LYS A 83 5.41 4.45 -3.89
CA LYS A 83 6.47 5.45 -3.86
C LYS A 83 7.44 5.22 -2.70
N LEU A 84 6.91 4.99 -1.50
CA LEU A 84 7.72 4.74 -0.31
C LEU A 84 8.53 3.44 -0.45
N ILE A 85 7.90 2.34 -0.89
CA ILE A 85 8.55 1.04 -1.07
C ILE A 85 9.69 1.17 -2.10
N LEU A 86 9.43 1.76 -3.27
CA LEU A 86 10.47 1.98 -4.28
C LEU A 86 11.61 2.86 -3.76
N TYR A 87 11.30 3.91 -2.98
CA TYR A 87 12.33 4.74 -2.39
C TYR A 87 13.20 3.94 -1.42
N LEU A 88 12.60 3.17 -0.52
CA LEU A 88 13.31 2.36 0.47
C LEU A 88 14.18 1.30 -0.18
N ILE A 89 13.66 0.53 -1.14
CA ILE A 89 14.42 -0.51 -1.85
C ILE A 89 15.66 0.08 -2.54
N ASN A 90 15.51 1.24 -3.20
CA ASN A 90 16.58 1.81 -4.02
C ASN A 90 17.57 2.68 -3.24
N ASN A 91 17.13 3.34 -2.15
CA ASN A 91 17.92 4.39 -1.49
C ASN A 91 18.20 4.10 -0.01
N LYS A 92 17.43 3.22 0.63
CA LYS A 92 17.52 2.87 2.06
C LYS A 92 17.36 1.36 2.28
N PRO A 93 18.16 0.52 1.58
CA PRO A 93 18.01 -0.94 1.64
C PRO A 93 18.11 -1.49 3.07
N GLU A 94 18.86 -0.84 3.95
CA GLU A 94 18.97 -1.18 5.36
C GLU A 94 17.64 -1.04 6.12
N TYR A 95 16.85 0.00 5.82
CA TYR A 95 15.53 0.16 6.41
C TYR A 95 14.52 -0.78 5.77
N TRP A 96 14.64 -1.02 4.46
CA TRP A 96 13.78 -1.99 3.76
C TRP A 96 13.93 -3.39 4.34
N GLN A 97 15.16 -3.87 4.51
CA GLN A 97 15.43 -5.21 5.04
C GLN A 97 14.81 -5.45 6.41
N LEU A 98 14.87 -4.45 7.31
CA LEU A 98 14.26 -4.55 8.64
C LEU A 98 12.74 -4.66 8.57
N LEU A 99 12.10 -3.91 7.67
CA LEU A 99 10.65 -3.97 7.49
C LEU A 99 10.22 -5.27 6.81
N GLU A 100 10.97 -5.71 5.79
CA GLU A 100 10.73 -6.96 5.08
C GLU A 100 10.82 -8.15 6.05
N GLU A 101 11.87 -8.22 6.88
CA GLU A 101 12.00 -9.29 7.89
C GLU A 101 10.78 -9.36 8.83
N LYS A 102 10.21 -8.21 9.17
CA LYS A 102 9.05 -8.13 10.07
C LYS A 102 7.73 -8.50 9.39
N TYR A 103 7.50 -8.01 8.18
CA TYR A 103 6.16 -8.05 7.55
C TYR A 103 6.07 -9.01 6.37
N ASP A 104 7.18 -9.33 5.72
CA ASP A 104 7.29 -10.27 4.60
C ASP A 104 8.56 -11.13 4.75
N PRO A 105 8.66 -11.99 5.78
CA PRO A 105 9.88 -12.77 6.06
C PRO A 105 10.27 -13.74 4.93
N THR A 106 9.34 -14.03 4.01
CA THR A 106 9.59 -14.86 2.81
C THR A 106 10.15 -14.05 1.63
N GLY A 107 9.98 -12.73 1.66
CA GLY A 107 10.25 -11.81 0.55
C GLY A 107 9.36 -12.05 -0.68
N GLU A 108 8.29 -12.83 -0.57
CA GLU A 108 7.41 -13.15 -1.70
C GLU A 108 6.65 -11.91 -2.19
N ASN A 109 6.17 -11.07 -1.27
CA ASN A 109 5.42 -9.88 -1.61
C ASN A 109 6.34 -8.79 -2.18
N THR A 110 7.57 -8.66 -1.65
CA THR A 110 8.61 -7.81 -2.25
C THR A 110 8.92 -8.22 -3.68
N LYS A 111 9.12 -9.52 -3.95
CA LYS A 111 9.38 -10.02 -5.30
C LYS A 111 8.22 -9.72 -6.25
N LYS A 112 6.98 -10.03 -5.83
CA LYS A 112 5.76 -9.72 -6.60
C LYS A 112 5.68 -8.22 -6.92
N PHE A 113 5.94 -7.37 -5.94
CA PHE A 113 5.94 -5.93 -6.11
C PHE A 113 6.97 -5.47 -7.15
N ILE A 114 8.23 -5.89 -7.02
CA ILE A 114 9.31 -5.51 -7.95
C ILE A 114 8.97 -5.99 -9.37
N GLU A 115 8.49 -7.22 -9.53
CA GLU A 115 8.10 -7.76 -10.83
C GLU A 115 6.94 -6.98 -11.44
N PHE A 116 5.90 -6.69 -10.66
CA PHE A 116 4.77 -5.87 -11.08
C PHE A 116 5.21 -4.49 -11.55
N LYS A 117 6.03 -3.78 -10.77
CA LYS A 117 6.52 -2.45 -11.14
C LYS A 117 7.41 -2.51 -12.38
N ARG A 118 8.28 -3.50 -12.52
CA ARG A 118 9.10 -3.71 -13.72
C ARG A 118 8.23 -3.90 -14.97
N MET A 119 7.24 -4.79 -14.92
CA MET A 119 6.31 -5.03 -16.03
C MET A 119 5.54 -3.77 -16.42
N MET A 120 5.11 -2.98 -15.43
CA MET A 120 4.38 -1.73 -15.67
C MET A 120 5.28 -0.67 -16.31
N THR A 121 6.54 -0.55 -15.88
CA THR A 121 7.51 0.37 -16.49
C THR A 121 7.84 -0.02 -17.93
N GLU A 122 8.09 -1.30 -18.20
CA GLU A 122 8.34 -1.82 -19.56
C GLU A 122 7.14 -1.58 -20.48
N ARG A 123 5.92 -1.88 -20.00
CA ARG A 123 4.67 -1.60 -20.72
C ARG A 123 4.55 -0.12 -21.06
N THR A 124 4.83 0.76 -20.10
CA THR A 124 4.73 2.22 -20.28
C THR A 124 5.74 2.71 -21.32
N ALA A 125 6.98 2.20 -21.28
CA ALA A 125 8.00 2.51 -22.27
C ALA A 125 7.59 2.04 -23.68
N MET A 126 7.02 0.82 -23.80
CA MET A 126 6.51 0.31 -25.06
C MET A 126 5.41 1.20 -25.66
N TYR A 127 4.38 1.58 -24.90
CA TYR A 127 3.33 2.49 -25.39
C TYR A 127 3.86 3.86 -25.81
N ALA A 128 4.85 4.40 -25.08
CA ALA A 128 5.51 5.65 -25.43
C ALA A 128 6.32 5.57 -26.74
N THR A 129 6.82 4.39 -27.12
CA THR A 129 7.49 4.16 -28.40
C THR A 129 6.53 3.90 -29.57
N VAL A 130 5.33 3.35 -29.31
CA VAL A 130 4.30 3.12 -30.33
C VAL A 130 3.53 4.40 -30.69
N SER A 131 3.47 5.37 -29.75
CA SER A 131 2.72 6.62 -29.93
C SER A 131 3.54 7.75 -30.59
N LYS A 132 4.76 7.45 -31.06
CA LYS A 132 5.63 8.34 -31.83
C LYS A 132 5.76 7.82 -33.25
#